data_AF-A0A1F4UX45-F1
#
_entry.id   AF-A0A1F4UX45-F1
#
_cell.length_a   1.000
_cell.length_b   1.000
_cell.length_c   1.000
_cell.angle_alpha   90.00
_cell.angle_beta   90.00
_cell.angle_gamma   90.00
#
_symmetry.space_group_name_H-M   'P 1'
#
loop_
_entity.id
_entity.type
_entity.pdbx_description
1 polymer ?
#
loop_
_entity_poly.entity_id
_entity_poly.type
_entity_poly.pdbx_seq_one_letter_code
_entity_poly.pdbx_strand_id
1 'polypeptide(L)'
;MASAAITEERTTVFLEAYAATELQSLEAAELNLATSDHELTTLELAEYFEQRVRTNGALIEIYDAREMPEYEKEEGSGFTNTTPKGKAMHENTWLETFAARLRTSESIESFKSSNASTSNSKDVAEELYFVRAHVKHKDHTVDAYHLERVIAELIGDDRWQKIVSRELKFPNIAFLDPLPYFESGF
;
A
#
# COMPACT_ATOMS: atom_id res chain seq x y z
N MET A 1 -26.40 28.19 -19.57
CA MET A 1 -25.49 27.69 -18.51
C MET A 1 -25.75 26.22 -18.10
N ALA A 2 -26.61 25.44 -18.78
CA ALA A 2 -26.86 24.03 -18.42
C ALA A 2 -25.82 23.03 -18.98
N SER A 3 -25.10 23.37 -20.06
CA SER A 3 -24.16 22.46 -20.73
C SER A 3 -22.87 22.20 -19.95
N ALA A 4 -22.41 23.16 -19.14
CA ALA A 4 -21.20 23.01 -18.34
C ALA A 4 -21.43 22.02 -17.20
N ALA A 5 -22.52 22.22 -16.44
CA ALA A 5 -22.91 21.34 -15.34
C ALA A 5 -23.15 19.88 -15.77
N ILE A 6 -23.79 19.65 -16.93
CA ILE A 6 -24.01 18.29 -17.47
C ILE A 6 -22.69 17.62 -17.91
N THR A 7 -21.70 18.40 -18.36
CA THR A 7 -20.40 17.86 -18.78
C THR A 7 -19.52 17.53 -17.57
N GLU A 8 -19.58 18.39 -16.56
CA GLU A 8 -18.87 18.23 -15.28
C GLU A 8 -19.41 17.00 -14.53
N GLU A 9 -20.74 16.86 -14.40
CA GLU A 9 -21.39 15.71 -13.77
C GLU A 9 -21.06 14.39 -14.47
N ARG A 10 -21.05 14.37 -15.81
CA ARG A 10 -20.63 13.17 -16.58
C ARG A 10 -19.15 12.84 -16.42
N THR A 11 -18.30 13.84 -16.25
CA THR A 11 -16.85 13.65 -16.04
C THR A 11 -16.61 13.07 -14.65
N THR A 12 -17.27 13.59 -13.61
CA THR A 12 -17.16 13.05 -12.25
C THR A 12 -17.66 11.60 -12.17
N VAL A 13 -18.81 11.28 -12.79
CA VAL A 13 -19.33 9.90 -12.83
C VAL A 13 -18.37 8.94 -13.54
N PHE A 14 -17.73 9.37 -14.62
CA PHE A 14 -16.70 8.57 -15.29
C PHE A 14 -15.48 8.32 -14.39
N LEU A 15 -14.98 9.37 -13.72
CA LEU A 15 -13.84 9.26 -12.81
C LEU A 15 -14.14 8.35 -11.62
N GLU A 16 -15.36 8.44 -11.06
CA GLU A 16 -15.83 7.54 -9.99
C GLU A 16 -15.85 6.07 -10.43
N ALA A 17 -16.37 5.79 -11.64
CA ALA A 17 -16.35 4.45 -12.20
C ALA A 17 -14.92 3.94 -12.46
N TYR A 18 -14.03 4.83 -12.91
CA TYR A 18 -12.62 4.52 -13.13
C TYR A 18 -11.91 4.15 -11.83
N ALA A 19 -11.99 4.98 -10.78
CA ALA A 19 -11.35 4.65 -9.50
C ALA A 19 -11.96 3.42 -8.83
N ALA A 20 -13.26 3.18 -8.98
CA ALA A 20 -13.88 1.94 -8.51
C ALA A 20 -13.29 0.69 -9.21
N THR A 21 -12.99 0.80 -10.51
CA THR A 21 -12.35 -0.27 -11.29
C THR A 21 -10.91 -0.51 -10.84
N GLU A 22 -10.14 0.56 -10.60
CA GLU A 22 -8.77 0.45 -10.10
C GLU A 22 -8.72 -0.13 -8.67
N LEU A 23 -9.68 0.25 -7.80
CA LEU A 23 -9.82 -0.35 -6.47
C LEU A 23 -10.12 -1.85 -6.53
N GLN A 24 -11.05 -2.27 -7.39
CA GLN A 24 -11.32 -3.71 -7.59
C GLN A 24 -10.08 -4.46 -8.12
N SER A 25 -9.31 -3.81 -8.99
CA SER A 25 -8.09 -4.38 -9.54
C SER A 25 -6.99 -4.49 -8.47
N LEU A 26 -6.91 -3.54 -7.54
CA LEU A 26 -6.04 -3.62 -6.37
C LEU A 26 -6.47 -4.75 -5.43
N GLU A 27 -7.75 -4.87 -5.09
CA GLU A 27 -8.25 -5.95 -4.24
C GLU A 27 -7.95 -7.34 -4.83
N ALA A 28 -8.05 -7.48 -6.17
CA ALA A 28 -7.67 -8.71 -6.86
C ALA A 28 -6.16 -8.98 -6.80
N ALA A 29 -5.33 -7.94 -6.96
CA ALA A 29 -3.87 -8.07 -6.84
C ALA A 29 -3.44 -8.45 -5.42
N GLU A 30 -4.05 -7.85 -4.40
CA GLU A 30 -3.85 -8.18 -2.99
C GLU A 30 -4.21 -9.63 -2.68
N LEU A 31 -5.35 -10.10 -3.19
CA LEU A 31 -5.76 -11.49 -3.05
C LEU A 31 -4.75 -12.42 -3.72
N ASN A 32 -4.35 -12.15 -4.96
CA ASN A 32 -3.38 -12.98 -5.68
C ASN A 32 -2.04 -13.08 -4.96
N LEU A 33 -1.53 -11.97 -4.40
CA LEU A 33 -0.32 -11.99 -3.58
C LEU A 33 -0.51 -12.82 -2.30
N ALA A 34 -1.61 -12.59 -1.58
CA ALA A 34 -1.86 -13.26 -0.31
C ALA A 34 -2.13 -14.75 -0.47
N THR A 35 -2.65 -15.20 -1.61
CA THR A 35 -3.03 -16.60 -1.85
C THR A 35 -2.17 -17.28 -2.91
N SER A 36 -0.98 -16.74 -3.19
CA SER A 36 -0.05 -17.35 -4.14
C SER A 36 0.34 -18.75 -3.70
N ASP A 37 0.46 -19.68 -4.66
CA ASP A 37 0.86 -21.07 -4.47
C ASP A 37 2.36 -21.32 -4.73
N HIS A 38 3.12 -20.25 -4.98
CA HIS A 38 4.54 -20.29 -5.29
C HIS A 38 5.30 -19.14 -4.62
N GLU A 39 6.63 -19.22 -4.65
CA GLU A 39 7.49 -18.15 -4.14
C GLU A 39 7.30 -16.88 -4.98
N LEU A 40 6.84 -15.81 -4.33
CA LEU A 40 6.62 -14.52 -4.96
C LEU A 40 7.94 -13.93 -5.47
N THR A 41 7.90 -13.48 -6.72
CA THR A 41 9.03 -12.87 -7.41
C THR A 41 9.06 -11.36 -7.21
N THR A 42 10.23 -10.74 -7.40
CA THR A 42 10.36 -9.27 -7.40
C THR A 42 9.48 -8.60 -8.46
N LEU A 43 9.21 -9.29 -9.58
CA LEU A 43 8.34 -8.77 -10.64
C LEU A 43 6.88 -8.71 -10.19
N GLU A 44 6.37 -9.76 -9.55
CA GLU A 44 4.98 -9.78 -9.03
C GLU A 44 4.77 -8.71 -7.95
N LEU A 45 5.76 -8.51 -7.07
CA LEU A 45 5.71 -7.42 -6.11
C LEU A 45 5.69 -6.06 -6.80
N ALA A 46 6.55 -5.85 -7.81
CA ALA A 46 6.58 -4.60 -8.56
C ALA A 46 5.23 -4.32 -9.26
N GLU A 47 4.61 -5.35 -9.85
CA GLU A 47 3.29 -5.24 -10.49
C GLU A 47 2.19 -4.86 -9.49
N TYR A 48 2.24 -5.40 -8.27
CA TYR A 48 1.35 -4.97 -7.18
C TYR A 48 1.55 -3.50 -6.82
N PHE A 49 2.79 -3.05 -6.62
CA PHE A 49 3.06 -1.65 -6.31
C PHE A 49 2.63 -0.72 -7.46
N GLU A 50 2.76 -1.15 -8.72
CA GLU A 50 2.23 -0.43 -9.88
C GLU A 50 0.71 -0.33 -9.88
N GLN A 51 0.02 -1.40 -9.47
CA GLN A 51 -1.44 -1.34 -9.28
C GLN A 51 -1.82 -0.37 -8.16
N ARG A 52 -1.04 -0.32 -7.06
CA ARG A 52 -1.23 0.65 -5.99
C ARG A 52 -1.04 2.09 -6.49
N VAL A 53 -0.03 2.32 -7.34
CA VAL A 53 0.22 3.62 -7.98
C VAL A 53 -0.93 4.04 -8.89
N ARG A 54 -1.42 3.13 -9.75
CA ARG A 54 -2.59 3.39 -10.61
C ARG A 54 -3.83 3.74 -9.80
N THR A 55 -4.06 3.01 -8.71
CA THR A 55 -5.20 3.24 -7.81
C THR A 55 -5.12 4.60 -7.13
N ASN A 56 -3.94 4.97 -6.59
CA ASN A 56 -3.74 6.29 -6.02
C ASN A 56 -3.88 7.39 -7.08
N GLY A 57 -3.39 7.17 -8.30
CA GLY A 57 -3.60 8.08 -9.45
C GLY A 57 -5.08 8.33 -9.75
N ALA A 58 -5.89 7.27 -9.85
CA ALA A 58 -7.33 7.39 -10.08
C ALA A 58 -8.06 8.11 -8.93
N LEU A 59 -7.65 7.89 -7.68
CA LEU A 59 -8.19 8.61 -6.53
C LEU A 59 -7.83 10.10 -6.57
N ILE A 60 -6.59 10.43 -6.93
CA ILE A 60 -6.13 11.82 -7.10
C ILE A 60 -6.96 12.54 -8.16
N GLU A 61 -7.25 11.91 -9.30
CA GLU A 61 -8.09 12.51 -10.34
C GLU A 61 -9.51 12.83 -9.83
N ILE A 62 -10.12 11.95 -9.03
CA ILE A 62 -11.42 12.24 -8.38
C ILE A 62 -11.30 13.42 -7.42
N TYR A 63 -10.25 13.45 -6.60
CA TYR A 63 -10.05 14.52 -5.64
C TYR A 63 -9.81 15.87 -6.33
N ASP A 64 -9.08 15.88 -7.45
CA ASP A 64 -8.90 17.06 -8.30
C ASP A 64 -10.21 17.55 -8.90
N ALA A 65 -11.03 16.64 -9.45
CA ALA A 65 -12.35 16.97 -9.96
C ALA A 65 -13.31 17.50 -8.88
N ARG A 66 -13.03 17.22 -7.61
CA ARG A 66 -13.77 17.73 -6.44
C ARG A 66 -13.13 18.96 -5.80
N GLU A 67 -12.13 19.56 -6.46
CA GLU A 67 -11.38 20.72 -5.99
C GLU A 67 -10.77 20.53 -4.58
N MET A 68 -10.47 19.29 -4.19
CA MET A 68 -9.87 19.00 -2.90
C MET A 68 -8.42 19.52 -2.89
N PRO A 69 -8.04 20.39 -1.93
CA PRO A 69 -6.66 20.83 -1.81
C PRO A 69 -5.79 19.68 -1.28
N GLU A 70 -4.48 19.74 -1.49
CA GLU A 70 -3.53 18.77 -0.90
C GLU A 70 -3.41 18.91 0.62
N TYR A 71 -3.70 20.11 1.12
CA TYR A 71 -3.53 20.51 2.50
C TYR A 71 -4.74 21.33 2.95
N GLU A 72 -5.21 21.06 4.16
CA GLU A 72 -6.27 21.83 4.80
C GLU A 72 -5.78 22.41 6.13
N LYS A 73 -6.17 23.65 6.42
CA LYS A 73 -5.89 24.25 7.73
C LYS A 73 -6.95 23.76 8.70
N GLU A 74 -6.51 23.24 9.83
CA GLU A 74 -7.41 22.87 10.90
C GLU A 74 -7.94 24.15 11.58
N GLU A 75 -9.27 24.28 11.71
CA GLU A 75 -9.86 25.49 12.28
C GLU A 75 -9.36 25.73 13.71
N GLY A 76 -8.79 26.92 13.94
CA GLY A 76 -8.28 27.32 15.25
C GLY A 76 -6.89 26.77 15.61
N SER A 77 -6.26 26.00 14.72
CA SER A 77 -4.90 25.50 14.90
C SER A 77 -3.93 26.19 13.91
N GLY A 78 -2.67 26.35 14.31
CA GLY A 78 -1.60 26.82 13.41
C GLY A 78 -1.07 25.72 12.49
N PHE A 79 -1.67 24.53 12.54
CA PHE A 79 -1.21 23.35 11.85
C PHE A 79 -1.99 23.13 10.56
N THR A 80 -1.29 22.55 9.60
CA THR A 80 -1.84 22.19 8.30
C THR A 80 -1.87 20.68 8.21
N ASN A 81 -3.05 20.10 7.99
CA ASN A 81 -3.24 18.67 7.84
C ASN A 81 -3.21 18.28 6.36
N THR A 82 -2.63 17.12 6.08
CA THR A 82 -2.65 16.52 4.75
C THR A 82 -4.03 15.91 4.48
N THR A 83 -4.68 16.34 3.41
CA THR A 83 -5.98 15.81 2.98
C THR A 83 -5.84 14.40 2.40
N PRO A 84 -6.95 13.67 2.14
CA PRO A 84 -6.87 12.40 1.40
C PRO A 84 -6.13 12.51 0.07
N LYS A 85 -6.28 13.62 -0.66
CA LYS A 85 -5.49 13.90 -1.87
C LYS A 85 -4.01 14.00 -1.57
N GLY A 86 -3.63 14.83 -0.60
CA GLY A 86 -2.22 15.01 -0.25
C GLY A 86 -1.58 13.70 0.19
N LYS A 87 -2.30 12.86 0.95
CA LYS A 87 -1.81 11.55 1.37
C LYS A 87 -1.56 10.63 0.18
N ALA A 88 -2.53 10.49 -0.72
CA ALA A 88 -2.40 9.69 -1.93
C ALA A 88 -1.22 10.15 -2.82
N MET A 89 -1.02 11.47 -2.96
CA MET A 89 0.11 12.03 -3.72
C MET A 89 1.47 11.73 -3.09
N HIS A 90 1.59 11.92 -1.77
CA HIS A 90 2.82 11.62 -1.05
C HIS A 90 3.15 10.14 -1.13
N GLU A 91 2.18 9.26 -0.87
CA GLU A 91 2.35 7.81 -0.99
C GLU A 91 2.80 7.39 -2.39
N ASN A 92 2.22 7.99 -3.45
CA ASN A 92 2.50 7.58 -4.83
C ASN A 92 3.98 7.64 -5.20
N THR A 93 4.67 8.69 -4.76
CA THR A 93 6.10 8.89 -5.05
C THR A 93 6.96 7.75 -4.47
N TRP A 94 6.59 7.26 -3.30
CA TRP A 94 7.29 6.18 -2.63
C TRP A 94 6.99 4.83 -3.29
N LEU A 95 5.71 4.59 -3.61
CA LEU A 95 5.27 3.37 -4.29
C LEU A 95 5.92 3.20 -5.67
N GLU A 96 6.04 4.29 -6.44
CA GLU A 96 6.76 4.30 -7.72
C GLU A 96 8.24 3.92 -7.54
N THR A 97 8.88 4.42 -6.47
CA THR A 97 10.26 4.07 -6.15
C THR A 97 10.39 2.59 -5.80
N PHE A 98 9.45 2.02 -5.05
CA PHE A 98 9.45 0.61 -4.69
C PHE A 98 9.29 -0.27 -5.93
N ALA A 99 8.29 0.01 -6.77
CA ALA A 99 8.05 -0.71 -8.02
C ALA A 99 9.29 -0.72 -8.92
N ALA A 100 9.89 0.46 -9.15
CA ALA A 100 11.07 0.58 -10.01
C ALA A 100 12.25 -0.23 -9.47
N ARG A 101 12.54 -0.16 -8.18
CA ARG A 101 13.66 -0.89 -7.55
C ARG A 101 13.43 -2.40 -7.56
N LEU A 102 12.22 -2.86 -7.25
CA LEU A 102 11.85 -4.27 -7.31
C LEU A 102 12.01 -4.82 -8.73
N ARG A 103 11.52 -4.10 -9.75
CA ARG A 103 11.63 -4.51 -11.15
C ARG A 103 13.08 -4.67 -11.63
N THR A 104 14.01 -3.88 -11.08
CA THR A 104 15.45 -4.00 -11.38
C THR A 104 16.20 -5.01 -10.52
N SER A 105 15.54 -5.60 -9.53
CA SER A 105 16.15 -6.56 -8.60
C SER A 105 15.95 -7.99 -9.06
N GLU A 106 17.03 -8.77 -9.07
CA GLU A 106 17.01 -10.19 -9.48
C GLU A 106 16.33 -11.11 -8.44
N SER A 107 16.32 -10.69 -7.18
CA SER A 107 15.72 -11.44 -6.06
C SER A 107 15.34 -10.51 -4.91
N ILE A 108 14.57 -11.02 -3.95
CA ILE A 108 14.20 -10.31 -2.72
C ILE A 108 15.46 -10.01 -1.87
N GLU A 109 16.37 -10.97 -1.73
CA GLU A 109 17.66 -10.76 -1.07
C GLU A 109 18.51 -9.65 -1.72
N SER A 110 18.55 -9.60 -3.05
CA SER A 110 19.25 -8.55 -3.80
C SER A 110 18.59 -7.18 -3.60
N PHE A 111 17.26 -7.13 -3.63
CA PHE A 111 16.50 -5.92 -3.31
C PHE A 111 16.81 -5.44 -1.88
N LYS A 112 16.73 -6.32 -0.89
CA LYS A 112 17.05 -5.99 0.52
C LYS A 112 18.47 -5.45 0.66
N SER A 113 19.45 -6.13 0.07
CA SER A 113 20.87 -5.78 0.19
C SER A 113 21.18 -4.43 -0.46
N SER A 114 20.62 -4.15 -1.63
CA SER A 114 20.78 -2.87 -2.34
C SER A 114 20.05 -1.71 -1.66
N ASN A 115 19.12 -2.00 -0.74
CA ASN A 115 18.36 -1.01 0.01
C ASN A 115 18.72 -0.96 1.50
N ALA A 116 19.81 -1.61 1.94
CA ALA A 116 20.18 -1.72 3.35
C ALA A 116 20.47 -0.38 4.05
N SER A 117 20.84 0.67 3.30
CA SER A 117 21.06 2.03 3.81
C SER A 117 19.81 2.92 3.80
N THR A 118 18.68 2.39 3.34
CA THR A 118 17.37 3.08 3.24
C THR A 118 16.31 2.33 4.03
N SER A 119 15.14 2.93 4.24
CA SER A 119 13.99 2.24 4.84
C SER A 119 13.21 1.36 3.85
N ASN A 120 13.49 1.46 2.54
CA ASN A 120 12.68 0.84 1.48
C ASN A 120 12.36 -0.65 1.68
N SER A 121 13.32 -1.47 2.13
CA SER A 121 13.07 -2.90 2.40
C SER A 121 12.05 -3.11 3.51
N LYS A 122 12.08 -2.24 4.52
CA LYS A 122 11.14 -2.21 5.62
C LYS A 122 9.77 -1.70 5.15
N ASP A 123 9.76 -0.62 4.38
CA ASP A 123 8.52 0.04 3.95
C ASP A 123 7.74 -0.88 2.97
N VAL A 124 8.45 -1.58 2.08
CA VAL A 124 7.85 -2.64 1.25
C VAL A 124 7.26 -3.76 2.10
N ALA A 125 7.95 -4.20 3.15
CA ALA A 125 7.44 -5.26 4.01
C ALA A 125 6.20 -4.83 4.82
N GLU A 126 6.13 -3.56 5.21
CA GLU A 126 4.97 -2.95 5.86
C GLU A 126 3.76 -2.91 4.91
N GLU A 127 3.96 -2.48 3.66
CA GLU A 127 2.91 -2.52 2.64
C GLU A 127 2.38 -3.95 2.39
N LEU A 128 3.28 -4.94 2.28
CA LEU A 128 2.90 -6.34 2.15
C LEU A 128 2.22 -6.90 3.40
N TYR A 129 2.55 -6.39 4.58
CA TYR A 129 1.86 -6.74 5.81
C TYR A 129 0.39 -6.25 5.78
N PHE A 130 0.12 -5.07 5.25
CA PHE A 130 -1.26 -4.59 5.07
C PHE A 130 -2.06 -5.49 4.12
N VAL A 131 -1.45 -5.94 3.02
CA VAL A 131 -2.07 -6.93 2.11
C VAL A 131 -2.46 -8.19 2.87
N ARG A 132 -1.52 -8.76 3.64
CA ARG A 132 -1.77 -9.95 4.46
C ARG A 132 -2.91 -9.72 5.46
N ALA A 133 -2.92 -8.59 6.16
CA ALA A 133 -3.94 -8.26 7.15
C ALA A 133 -5.32 -8.13 6.48
N HIS A 134 -5.40 -7.43 5.34
CA HIS A 134 -6.66 -7.21 4.62
C HIS A 134 -7.35 -8.53 4.25
N VAL A 135 -6.60 -9.51 3.76
CA VAL A 135 -7.15 -10.82 3.37
C VAL A 135 -7.47 -11.68 4.59
N LYS A 136 -6.64 -11.67 5.64
CA LYS A 136 -6.91 -12.44 6.88
C LYS A 136 -8.14 -11.97 7.65
N HIS A 137 -8.52 -10.70 7.55
CA HIS A 137 -9.67 -10.13 8.26
C HIS A 137 -11.03 -10.30 7.53
N LYS A 138 -11.03 -10.58 6.22
CA LYS A 138 -12.25 -10.66 5.38
C LYS A 138 -12.97 -12.03 5.47
N ASP A 139 -13.23 -12.55 6.67
CA ASP A 139 -13.93 -13.84 6.92
C ASP A 139 -13.23 -15.11 6.35
N HIS A 140 -12.02 -14.98 5.82
CA HIS A 140 -11.23 -16.06 5.27
C HIS A 140 -9.84 -16.10 5.93
N THR A 141 -9.58 -17.10 6.77
CA THR A 141 -8.20 -17.41 7.20
C THR A 141 -7.49 -18.12 6.05
N VAL A 142 -7.08 -17.36 5.03
CA VAL A 142 -6.27 -17.91 3.94
C VAL A 142 -4.83 -18.07 4.40
N ASP A 143 -4.22 -19.20 4.04
CA ASP A 143 -2.80 -19.42 4.26
C ASP A 143 -2.00 -18.49 3.34
N ALA A 144 -1.32 -17.53 3.95
CA ALA A 144 -0.53 -16.50 3.27
C ALA A 144 0.97 -16.82 3.30
N TYR A 145 1.32 -18.10 3.38
CA TYR A 145 2.69 -18.58 3.58
C TYR A 145 3.75 -17.89 2.72
N HIS A 146 3.54 -17.80 1.41
CA HIS A 146 4.52 -17.22 0.50
C HIS A 146 4.70 -15.70 0.69
N LEU A 147 3.60 -14.99 0.94
CA LEU A 147 3.63 -13.57 1.29
C LEU A 147 4.34 -13.33 2.63
N GLU A 148 4.03 -14.14 3.65
CA GLU A 148 4.67 -14.09 4.96
C GLU A 148 6.18 -14.34 4.89
N ARG A 149 6.61 -15.25 4.00
CA ARG A 149 8.03 -15.53 3.78
C ARG A 149 8.76 -14.34 3.15
N VAL A 150 8.17 -13.67 2.16
CA VAL A 150 8.76 -12.45 1.58
C VAL A 150 8.89 -11.34 2.63
N ILE A 151 7.85 -11.13 3.43
CA ILE A 151 7.89 -10.15 4.54
C ILE A 151 9.05 -10.49 5.48
N ALA A 152 9.15 -11.76 5.90
CA ALA A 152 10.23 -12.22 6.76
C ALA A 152 11.61 -12.05 6.14
N GLU A 153 11.78 -12.32 4.84
CA GLU A 153 13.04 -12.12 4.13
C GLU A 153 13.45 -10.64 4.13
N LEU A 154 12.53 -9.73 3.87
CA LEU A 154 12.76 -8.29 3.83
C LEU A 154 13.17 -7.71 5.19
N ILE A 155 12.57 -8.17 6.30
CA ILE A 155 12.80 -7.58 7.64
C ILE A 155 13.63 -8.44 8.58
N GLY A 156 13.87 -9.70 8.21
CA GLY A 156 14.52 -10.73 9.02
C GLY A 156 13.52 -11.56 9.85
N ASP A 157 13.75 -12.87 9.91
CA ASP A 157 12.90 -13.85 10.62
C ASP A 157 12.66 -13.49 12.08
N ASP A 158 13.69 -13.03 12.80
CA ASP A 158 13.57 -12.64 14.21
C ASP A 158 12.56 -11.51 14.43
N ARG A 159 12.49 -10.55 13.49
CA ARG A 159 11.51 -9.46 13.55
C ARG A 159 10.12 -9.98 13.19
N TRP A 160 10.02 -10.81 12.16
CA TRP A 160 8.77 -11.43 11.75
C TRP A 160 8.13 -12.27 12.87
N GLN A 161 8.91 -13.14 13.53
CA GLN A 161 8.42 -13.97 14.62
C GLN A 161 7.91 -13.16 15.82
N LYS A 162 8.50 -11.98 16.09
CA LYS A 162 8.00 -11.05 17.12
C LYS A 162 6.63 -10.47 16.76
N ILE A 163 6.39 -10.15 15.48
CA ILE A 163 5.10 -9.67 14.98
C ILE A 163 4.05 -10.78 15.15
N VAL A 164 4.30 -11.96 14.58
CA VAL A 164 3.37 -13.11 14.68
C VAL A 164 3.07 -13.49 16.12
N SER A 165 4.09 -13.54 16.98
CA SER A 165 3.91 -13.85 18.42
C SER A 165 3.03 -12.84 19.16
N ARG A 166 3.01 -11.57 18.71
CA ARG A 166 2.14 -10.54 19.29
C ARG A 166 0.72 -10.64 18.77
N GLU A 167 0.53 -10.88 17.48
CA GLU A 167 -0.80 -11.15 16.91
C GLU A 167 -1.50 -12.30 17.66
N LEU A 168 -0.76 -13.36 17.98
CA LEU A 168 -1.27 -14.48 18.77
C LEU A 168 -1.66 -14.09 20.21
N LYS A 169 -1.00 -13.09 20.80
CA LYS A 169 -1.30 -12.58 22.16
C LYS A 169 -2.48 -11.60 22.17
N PHE A 170 -2.74 -10.96 21.04
CA PHE A 170 -3.81 -9.98 20.87
C PHE A 170 -4.70 -10.36 19.67
N PRO A 171 -5.44 -11.48 19.78
CA PRO A 171 -6.35 -11.89 18.72
C PRO A 171 -7.36 -10.77 18.49
N ASN A 172 -7.61 -10.44 17.21
CA ASN A 172 -8.47 -9.35 16.73
C ASN A 172 -7.86 -7.93 16.76
N ILE A 173 -6.56 -7.79 17.03
CA ILE A 173 -5.83 -6.54 16.75
C ILE A 173 -4.97 -6.77 15.51
N ALA A 174 -5.45 -6.30 14.35
CA ALA A 174 -4.55 -6.00 13.25
C ALA A 174 -3.71 -4.81 13.73
N PHE A 175 -2.40 -5.00 13.85
CA PHE A 175 -1.52 -3.88 14.15
C PHE A 175 -1.38 -3.05 12.87
N LEU A 176 -2.35 -2.16 12.64
CA LEU A 176 -2.40 -1.21 11.50
C LEU A 176 -1.28 -0.16 11.52
N ASP A 177 -0.43 -0.21 12.54
CA ASP A 177 0.77 0.59 12.68
C ASP A 177 1.85 -0.36 13.19
N PRO A 178 2.92 -0.61 12.44
CA PRO A 178 4.16 -1.11 13.01
C PRO A 178 4.82 -0.04 13.91
N LEU A 179 4.14 0.39 14.96
CA LEU A 179 4.71 1.13 16.08
C LEU A 179 6.00 0.43 16.56
N PRO A 180 6.93 1.16 17.19
CA PRO A 180 8.26 1.57 16.74
C PRO A 180 9.28 0.46 16.36
N TYR A 181 8.88 -0.79 16.12
CA TYR A 181 9.82 -1.93 16.00
C TYR A 181 10.48 -2.08 14.63
N PHE A 182 9.93 -1.44 13.63
CA PHE A 182 10.62 -1.19 12.39
C PHE A 182 11.61 -0.01 12.51
N GLU A 183 11.52 0.82 13.56
CA GLU A 183 12.44 1.93 13.87
C GLU A 183 13.44 1.61 14.99
N SER A 184 13.19 0.57 15.81
CA SER A 184 14.06 0.23 16.95
C SER A 184 15.30 -0.52 16.47
N GLY A 185 16.33 0.22 16.05
CA GLY A 185 17.67 -0.31 15.84
C GLY A 185 18.57 0.41 14.83
N PHE A 186 18.50 1.75 14.74
CA PHE A 186 19.63 2.54 14.22
C PHE A 186 20.54 2.99 15.37
#